data_AF-A0A965WSA8-F1
#
_entry.id   AF-A0A965WSA8-F1
#
_cell.length_a   1.000
_cell.length_b   1.000
_cell.length_c   1.000
_cell.angle_alpha   90.00
_cell.angle_beta   90.00
_cell.angle_gamma   90.00
#
_symmetry.space_group_name_H-M   'P 1'
#
loop_
_entity.id
_entity.type
_entity.pdbx_description
1 polymer ?
#
loop_
_entity_poly.entity_id
_entity_poly.type
_entity_poly.pdbx_seq_one_letter_code
_entity_poly.pdbx_strand_id
1 'polypeptide(L)' 'MNAYEVLDYLINLSEIKTEQTVDTIKAGDGNRQVKKAAVCFIATPEVIKAAHEWGADLLITHE' A
#
# COMPACT_ATOMS: atom_id res chain seq x y z
N MET A 1 5.76 11.27 -3.53
CA MET A 1 6.12 9.88 -3.86
C MET A 1 4.93 9.23 -4.56
N ASN A 2 5.17 8.31 -5.48
CA ASN A 2 4.16 7.39 -6.03
C ASN A 2 4.13 6.08 -5.22
N ALA A 3 3.24 5.15 -5.54
CA ALA A 3 3.08 3.94 -4.75
C ALA A 3 4.30 2.99 -4.85
N TYR A 4 4.99 2.96 -5.99
CA TYR A 4 6.22 2.18 -6.15
C TYR A 4 7.35 2.73 -5.28
N GLU A 5 7.53 4.04 -5.24
CA GLU A 5 8.53 4.68 -4.38
C GLU A 5 8.24 4.45 -2.88
N VAL A 6 6.95 4.41 -2.49
CA VAL A 6 6.55 4.05 -1.12
C VAL A 6 6.85 2.59 -0.82
N LEU A 7 6.52 1.68 -1.74
CA LEU A 7 6.81 0.25 -1.61
C LEU A 7 8.32 0.00 -1.44
N ASP A 8 9.14 0.55 -2.34
CA ASP A 8 10.60 0.43 -2.29
C ASP A 8 11.16 0.98 -0.99
N TYR A 9 10.64 2.12 -0.50
CA TYR A 9 11.06 2.68 0.78
C TYR A 9 10.75 1.73 1.95
N LEU A 10 9.53 1.20 2.03
CA LEU A 10 9.12 0.29 3.11
C LEU A 10 9.87 -1.04 3.08
N ILE A 11 10.09 -1.59 1.89
CA ILE A 11 10.90 -2.80 1.69
C ILE A 11 12.32 -2.59 2.19
N ASN A 12 12.96 -1.47 1.82
CA ASN A 12 14.34 -1.19 2.21
C ASN A 12 14.47 -0.95 3.73
N LEU A 13 13.40 -0.49 4.39
CA LEU A 13 13.35 -0.39 5.86
C LEU A 13 13.21 -1.75 6.56
N SER A 14 12.67 -2.76 5.89
CA SER A 14 12.33 -4.04 6.52
C SER A 14 13.54 -4.92 6.83
N GLU A 15 14.70 -4.66 6.21
CA GLU A 15 15.91 -5.50 6.27
C GLU A 15 15.68 -6.98 5.85
N ILE A 16 14.54 -7.28 5.21
CA ILE A 16 14.15 -8.62 4.75
C ILE A 16 14.48 -8.81 3.27
N LYS A 17 14.85 -10.04 2.88
CA LYS A 17 14.98 -10.42 1.47
C LYS A 17 13.60 -10.47 0.80
N THR A 18 13.38 -9.62 -0.19
CA THR A 18 12.10 -9.47 -0.92
C THR A 18 11.71 -10.69 -1.75
N GLU A 19 12.68 -11.53 -2.11
CA GLU A 19 12.52 -12.68 -3.01
C GLU A 19 11.47 -13.71 -2.55
N GLN A 20 11.09 -13.69 -1.27
CA GLN A 20 10.14 -14.62 -0.67
C GLN A 20 8.81 -13.97 -0.25
N THR A 21 8.60 -12.70 -0.61
CA THR A 21 7.41 -11.95 -0.23
C THR A 21 6.39 -11.88 -1.38
N VAL A 22 5.15 -11.53 -1.04
CA VAL A 22 4.09 -11.21 -2.02
C VAL A 22 3.83 -9.71 -2.10
N ASP A 23 4.77 -8.90 -1.61
CA ASP A 23 4.72 -7.44 -1.56
C ASP A 23 4.71 -6.87 -2.97
N THR A 24 3.59 -6.24 -3.34
CA THR A 24 3.37 -5.68 -4.68
C THR A 24 2.18 -4.74 -4.67
N ILE A 25 2.00 -3.98 -5.75
CA ILE A 25 0.78 -3.22 -5.98
C ILE A 25 -0.29 -4.17 -6.52
N LYS A 26 -1.26 -4.54 -5.67
CA LYS A 26 -2.34 -5.48 -6.04
C LYS A 26 -3.38 -4.86 -6.98
N ALA A 27 -3.65 -3.56 -6.88
CA ALA A 27 -4.65 -2.86 -7.68
C ALA A 27 -4.38 -1.35 -7.76
N GLY A 28 -4.85 -0.70 -8.84
CA GLY A 28 -4.77 0.75 -9.04
C GLY A 28 -3.62 1.20 -9.95
N ASP A 29 -3.37 2.52 -9.98
CA ASP A 29 -2.26 3.12 -10.73
C ASP A 29 -1.11 3.47 -9.79
N GLY A 30 -0.04 2.67 -9.83
CA GLY A 30 1.12 2.86 -8.98
C GLY A 30 1.96 4.11 -9.29
N ASN A 31 1.77 4.74 -10.46
CA ASN A 31 2.48 5.97 -10.83
C ASN A 31 1.79 7.25 -10.32
N ARG A 32 0.53 7.15 -9.88
CA ARG A 32 -0.22 8.28 -9.34
C ARG A 32 0.46 8.79 -8.07
N GLN A 33 0.48 10.12 -7.91
CA GLN A 33 1.01 10.77 -6.70
C GLN A 33 0.17 10.39 -5.47
N VAL A 34 0.84 9.89 -4.43
CA VAL A 34 0.23 9.58 -3.13
C VAL A 34 0.32 10.80 -2.23
N LYS A 35 -0.83 11.32 -1.76
CA LYS A 35 -0.89 12.44 -0.81
C LYS A 35 -1.39 12.00 0.55
N LYS A 36 -2.22 10.94 0.60
CA LYS A 36 -2.78 10.40 1.83
C LYS A 36 -2.76 8.86 1.78
N ALA A 37 -2.09 8.23 2.74
CA ALA A 37 -2.01 6.78 2.86
C ALA A 37 -2.79 6.29 4.09
N ALA A 38 -3.51 5.18 3.91
CA ALA A 38 -4.15 4.42 4.98
C ALA A 38 -3.40 3.10 5.20
N VAL A 39 -3.47 2.56 6.42
CA VAL A 39 -2.86 1.27 6.78
C VAL A 39 -3.91 0.38 7.46
N CYS A 40 -3.89 -0.91 7.18
CA CYS A 40 -4.76 -1.90 7.82
C CYS A 40 -4.07 -3.26 7.96
N PHE A 41 -4.69 -4.18 8.71
CA PHE A 41 -4.21 -5.56 8.79
C PHE A 41 -4.74 -6.41 7.62
N ILE A 42 -6.06 -6.42 7.40
CA ILE A 42 -6.71 -7.14 6.29
C ILE A 42 -7.51 -6.14 5.45
N ALA A 43 -7.33 -6.15 4.13
CA ALA A 43 -8.07 -5.31 3.19
C ALA A 43 -9.47 -5.87 2.87
N THR A 44 -10.36 -5.94 3.88
CA THR A 44 -11.76 -6.36 3.68
C THR A 44 -12.53 -5.33 2.84
N PRO A 45 -13.66 -5.70 2.20
CA PRO A 45 -14.49 -4.75 1.47
C PRO A 45 -14.89 -3.50 2.28
N GLU A 46 -15.16 -3.66 3.57
CA GLU A 46 -15.52 -2.58 4.49
C GLU A 46 -14.33 -1.63 4.72
N VAL A 47 -13.14 -2.19 4.89
CA VAL A 47 -11.90 -1.40 5.08
C VAL A 47 -11.55 -0.62 3.82
N ILE A 48 -11.65 -1.27 2.65
CA ILE A 48 -11.42 -0.60 1.35
C ILE A 48 -12.40 0.56 1.18
N LYS A 49 -13.68 0.35 1.49
CA LYS A 49 -14.71 1.40 1.41
C LYS A 49 -14.41 2.54 2.38
N ALA A 50 -14.06 2.25 3.64
CA ALA A 50 -13.72 3.26 4.62
C ALA A 50 -12.46 4.06 4.23
N ALA A 51 -11.43 3.41 3.67
CA ALA A 51 -10.23 4.07 3.18
C ALA A 51 -10.54 5.02 2.01
N HIS A 52 -11.42 4.59 1.10
CA HIS A 52 -11.91 5.42 -0.01
C HIS A 52 -12.71 6.63 0.51
N GLU A 53 -13.67 6.42 1.41
CA GLU A 53 -14.48 7.50 2.00
C GLU A 53 -13.63 8.50 2.80
N TRP A 54 -12.55 8.02 3.44
CA TRP A 54 -11.57 8.87 4.11
C TRP A 54 -10.64 9.63 3.15
N GLY A 55 -10.66 9.30 1.85
CA GLY A 55 -9.88 9.95 0.80
C GLY A 55 -8.43 9.49 0.72
N ALA A 56 -8.16 8.21 1.01
CA ALA A 56 -6.82 7.65 0.79
C ALA A 56 -6.51 7.52 -0.72
N ASP A 57 -5.30 7.88 -1.11
CA ASP A 57 -4.73 7.60 -2.44
C ASP A 57 -4.06 6.21 -2.48
N LEU A 58 -3.66 5.68 -1.31
CA LEU A 58 -3.00 4.39 -1.15
C LEU A 58 -3.51 3.70 0.13
N LEU A 59 -3.85 2.42 0.04
CA LEU A 59 -4.11 1.54 1.19
C LEU A 59 -3.00 0.49 1.25
N ILE A 60 -2.30 0.43 2.38
CA ILE A 60 -1.26 -0.56 2.67
C ILE A 60 -1.86 -1.59 3.63
N THR A 61 -1.78 -2.87 3.28
CA THR A 61 -2.32 -3.98 4.08
C THR A 61 -1.25 -5.03 4.34
N HIS A 62 -1.36 -5.76 5.45
CA HIS A 62 -0.52 -6.93 5.70
C HIS A 62 -1.05 -8.15 4.94
N GLU A 63 -2.36 -8.34 4.98
CA GLU A 63 -3.13 -9.42 4.32
C GLU A 63 -4.14 -8.86 3.30
#